data_AF-A0A7C6DNL7-F1
#
_entry.id   AF-A0A7C6DNL7-F1
#
_cell.length_a   1.000
_cell.length_b   1.000
_cell.length_c   1.000
_cell.angle_alpha   90.00
_cell.angle_beta   90.00
_cell.angle_gamma   90.00
#
_symmetry.space_group_name_H-M   'P 1'
#
loop_
_entity.id
_entity.type
_entity.pdbx_description
1 polymer ?
#
loop_
_entity_poly.entity_id
_entity_poly.type
_entity_poly.pdbx_seq_one_letter_code
_entity_poly.pdbx_strand_id
1 'polypeptide(L)'
;MSIQGVKGGEIGDGFREARRVGTQAHDHFVVVEGELSRVTNRAGGLEGGVSNGQPIVVRAAMKPISTTLAPQRSVDMVTGQASLARYQRSDICAVPAAEVIGEAMVALVLASALLDKFGGDSLDDIRVAITRYRQRSAYWLRPGAESPMA
;
A
#
# COMPACT_ATOMS: atom_id res chain seq x y z
N MET A 1 -1.28 -6.08 7.94
CA MET A 1 -2.26 -5.24 8.69
C MET A 1 -1.93 -5.22 10.19
N SER A 2 -0.67 -4.91 10.55
CA SER A 2 -0.18 -5.02 11.93
C SER A 2 -0.30 -3.73 12.76
N ILE A 3 -0.65 -2.60 12.13
CA ILE A 3 -0.82 -1.31 12.80
C ILE A 3 -2.02 -1.39 13.77
N GLN A 4 -1.82 -0.94 15.00
CA GLN A 4 -2.83 -0.99 16.05
C GLN A 4 -4.07 -0.18 15.64
N GLY A 5 -5.25 -0.77 15.84
CA GLY A 5 -6.52 -0.15 15.47
C GLY A 5 -6.89 -0.27 13.99
N VAL A 6 -5.98 -0.68 13.10
CA VAL A 6 -6.34 -0.99 11.71
C VAL A 6 -7.13 -2.30 11.65
N LYS A 7 -8.22 -2.28 10.90
CA LYS A 7 -9.18 -3.40 10.76
C LYS A 7 -9.40 -3.85 9.32
N GLY A 8 -8.87 -3.10 8.35
CA GLY A 8 -8.91 -3.46 6.94
C GLY A 8 -7.85 -2.69 6.17
N GLY A 9 -7.48 -3.21 5.01
CA GLY A 9 -6.55 -2.56 4.09
C GLY A 9 -6.96 -2.83 2.65
N GLU A 10 -6.66 -1.88 1.78
CA GLU A 10 -6.97 -1.94 0.36
C GLU A 10 -5.80 -1.42 -0.47
N ILE A 11 -5.66 -1.93 -1.70
CA ILE A 11 -4.76 -1.39 -2.71
C ILE A 11 -5.61 -0.75 -3.81
N GLY A 12 -5.24 0.47 -4.23
CA GLY A 12 -5.96 1.21 -5.27
C GLY A 12 -7.42 1.48 -4.91
N ASP A 13 -8.31 1.00 -5.77
CA ASP A 13 -9.76 1.08 -5.57
C ASP A 13 -10.32 -0.03 -4.66
N GLY A 14 -9.53 -1.08 -4.35
CA GLY A 14 -9.86 -2.01 -3.26
C GLY A 14 -11.22 -2.71 -3.40
N PHE A 15 -12.05 -2.61 -2.36
CA PHE A 15 -13.37 -3.23 -2.35
C PHE A 15 -14.35 -2.55 -3.34
N ARG A 16 -14.07 -1.32 -3.81
CA ARG A 16 -14.83 -0.72 -4.91
C ARG A 16 -14.61 -1.49 -6.21
N GLU A 17 -13.40 -1.98 -6.41
CA GLU A 17 -13.00 -2.74 -7.59
C GLU A 17 -13.79 -4.04 -7.73
N ALA A 18 -14.01 -4.73 -6.61
CA ALA A 18 -14.83 -5.95 -6.55
C ALA A 18 -16.31 -5.75 -6.92
N ARG A 19 -16.77 -4.50 -7.02
CA ARG A 19 -18.14 -4.14 -7.44
C ARG A 19 -18.22 -3.71 -8.90
N ARG A 20 -17.10 -3.62 -9.61
CA ARG A 20 -17.05 -3.22 -11.02
C ARG A 20 -17.28 -4.43 -11.94
N VAL A 21 -17.79 -4.14 -13.14
CA VAL A 21 -17.74 -5.10 -14.25
C VAL A 21 -16.31 -5.20 -14.78
N GLY A 22 -15.89 -6.39 -15.21
CA GLY A 22 -14.51 -6.63 -15.65
C GLY A 22 -14.03 -5.70 -16.77
N THR A 23 -14.94 -5.27 -17.65
CA THR A 23 -14.64 -4.32 -18.74
C THR A 23 -14.29 -2.90 -18.27
N GLN A 24 -14.52 -2.59 -16.99
CA GLN A 24 -14.26 -1.27 -16.39
C GLN A 24 -13.30 -1.37 -15.19
N ALA A 25 -12.81 -2.56 -14.89
CA ALA A 25 -12.02 -2.84 -13.70
C ALA A 25 -10.55 -2.45 -13.90
N HIS A 26 -9.96 -2.92 -15.00
CA HIS A 26 -8.52 -2.83 -15.19
C HIS A 26 -8.06 -1.49 -15.78
N ASP A 27 -6.76 -1.23 -15.63
CA ASP A 27 -6.10 -0.05 -16.14
C ASP A 27 -5.58 -0.32 -17.57
N HIS A 28 -6.19 0.32 -18.56
CA HIS A 28 -5.79 0.12 -19.96
C HIS A 28 -4.47 0.83 -20.27
N PHE A 29 -3.63 0.13 -21.02
CA PHE A 29 -2.45 0.73 -21.63
C PHE A 29 -2.82 1.62 -22.81
N VAL A 30 -2.10 2.72 -22.92
CA VAL A 30 -2.15 3.66 -24.05
C VAL A 30 -0.73 4.05 -24.44
N VAL A 31 -0.56 4.53 -25.66
CA VAL A 31 0.71 5.14 -26.10
C VAL A 31 0.51 6.64 -26.13
N VAL A 32 1.31 7.38 -25.35
CA VAL A 32 1.31 8.85 -25.30
C VAL A 32 2.72 9.30 -25.61
N GLU A 33 2.89 10.13 -26.65
CA GLU A 33 4.20 10.64 -27.07
C GLU A 33 5.25 9.54 -27.37
N GLY A 34 4.77 8.37 -27.81
CA GLY A 34 5.65 7.22 -28.12
C GLY A 34 6.08 6.41 -26.89
N GLU A 35 5.50 6.66 -25.71
CA GLU A 35 5.76 5.90 -24.50
C GLU A 35 4.52 5.14 -24.01
N LEU A 36 4.73 3.95 -23.45
CA LEU A 36 3.68 3.15 -22.82
C LEU A 36 3.21 3.81 -21.52
N SER A 37 1.94 4.17 -21.46
CA SER A 37 1.31 4.81 -20.31
C SER A 37 -0.01 4.13 -19.93
N ARG A 38 -0.61 4.55 -18.81
CA ARG A 38 -1.95 4.12 -18.36
C ARG A 38 -2.83 5.34 -18.13
N VAL A 39 -4.10 5.23 -18.49
CA VAL A 39 -5.07 6.32 -18.32
C VAL A 39 -5.59 6.40 -16.88
N THR A 40 -5.60 5.26 -16.18
CA THR A 40 -6.11 5.12 -14.81
C THR A 40 -5.12 4.34 -13.94
N ASN A 41 -5.33 4.41 -12.62
CA ASN A 41 -4.55 3.67 -11.62
C ASN A 41 -5.48 3.01 -10.58
N ARG A 42 -6.48 2.24 -11.05
CA ARG A 42 -7.44 1.50 -10.21
C ARG A 42 -6.76 0.37 -9.46
N ALA A 43 -5.76 -0.26 -10.08
CA ALA A 43 -4.93 -1.29 -9.48
C ALA A 43 -4.02 -0.75 -8.36
N GLY A 44 -3.90 0.58 -8.21
CA GLY A 44 -3.13 1.21 -7.15
C GLY A 44 -1.63 0.93 -7.22
N GLY A 45 -1.07 0.93 -8.43
CA GLY A 45 0.35 0.74 -8.68
C GLY A 45 0.83 -0.70 -8.64
N LEU A 46 -0.05 -1.68 -8.35
CA LEU A 46 0.30 -3.09 -8.22
C LEU A 46 -0.58 -3.96 -9.14
N GLU A 47 0.06 -4.76 -9.99
CA GLU A 47 -0.60 -5.77 -10.82
C GLU A 47 0.12 -7.11 -10.64
N GLY A 48 -0.63 -8.20 -10.39
CA GLY A 48 -0.02 -9.51 -10.15
C GLY A 48 0.95 -9.57 -8.96
N GLY A 49 0.84 -8.64 -8.01
CA GLY A 49 1.75 -8.52 -6.87
C GLY A 49 3.07 -7.77 -7.18
N VAL A 50 3.20 -7.15 -8.34
CA VAL A 50 4.41 -6.43 -8.77
C VAL A 50 4.09 -4.96 -9.02
N SER A 51 5.03 -4.07 -8.70
CA SER A 51 4.91 -2.65 -9.03
C SER A 51 4.90 -2.42 -10.54
N ASN A 52 3.88 -1.69 -11.00
CA ASN A 52 3.59 -1.55 -12.42
C ASN A 52 4.01 -0.19 -13.03
N GLY A 53 4.68 0.64 -12.22
CA GLY A 53 5.18 1.96 -12.58
C GLY A 53 4.23 3.12 -12.23
N GLN A 54 2.96 2.85 -11.92
CA GLN A 54 2.03 3.86 -11.42
C GLN A 54 2.22 4.09 -9.90
N PRO A 55 1.70 5.20 -9.34
CA PRO A 55 1.73 5.44 -7.90
C PRO A 55 1.16 4.25 -7.11
N ILE A 56 1.90 3.78 -6.10
CA ILE A 56 1.40 2.75 -5.19
C ILE A 56 0.40 3.41 -4.24
N VAL A 57 -0.86 2.98 -4.28
CA VAL A 57 -1.94 3.54 -3.48
C VAL A 57 -2.40 2.49 -2.49
N VAL A 58 -2.23 2.77 -1.19
CA VAL A 58 -2.65 1.91 -0.08
C VAL A 58 -3.65 2.68 0.78
N ARG A 59 -4.73 2.01 1.19
CA ARG A 59 -5.73 2.57 2.12
C ARG A 59 -5.82 1.67 3.35
N ALA A 60 -6.07 2.26 4.50
CA ALA A 60 -6.26 1.54 5.76
C ALA A 60 -7.53 2.01 6.45
N ALA A 61 -8.32 1.07 6.97
CA ALA A 61 -9.51 1.34 7.75
C ALA A 61 -9.17 1.23 9.25
N MET A 62 -9.14 2.36 9.95
CA MET A 62 -8.85 2.43 11.39
C MET A 62 -10.14 2.49 12.20
N LYS A 63 -10.31 1.59 13.17
CA LYS A 63 -11.39 1.72 14.16
C LYS A 63 -11.09 2.87 15.13
N PRO A 64 -12.10 3.50 15.74
CA PRO A 64 -11.89 4.33 16.91
C PRO A 64 -11.15 3.53 18.00
N ILE A 65 -10.04 4.08 18.50
CA ILE A 65 -9.18 3.40 19.48
C ILE A 65 -9.38 3.89 20.91
N SER A 66 -9.86 5.12 21.08
CA SER A 66 -10.09 5.71 22.39
C SER A 66 -11.35 5.18 23.02
N THR A 67 -11.25 4.77 24.28
CA THR A 67 -12.40 4.50 25.15
C THR A 67 -13.21 5.77 25.30
N THR A 68 -14.54 5.69 25.19
CA THR A 68 -15.42 6.85 25.28
C THR A 68 -15.60 7.33 26.71
N LEU A 69 -15.88 8.64 26.90
CA LEU A 69 -16.21 9.21 28.20
C LEU A 69 -17.51 8.65 28.79
N ALA A 70 -18.46 8.28 27.92
CA ALA A 70 -19.56 7.39 28.29
C ALA A 70 -18.99 5.96 28.33
N PRO A 71 -18.75 5.38 29.51
CA PRO A 71 -18.04 4.13 29.60
C PRO A 71 -18.91 2.97 29.12
N GLN A 72 -18.28 1.98 28.49
CA GLN A 72 -18.96 0.77 28.04
C GLN A 72 -19.00 -0.28 29.16
N ARG A 73 -19.98 -1.20 29.10
CA ARG A 73 -20.07 -2.32 30.03
C ARG A 73 -18.84 -3.23 29.88
N SER A 74 -18.32 -3.67 31.02
CA SER A 74 -17.16 -4.56 31.14
C SER A 74 -17.36 -5.50 32.33
N VAL A 75 -16.34 -6.30 32.65
CA VAL A 75 -16.28 -7.17 33.82
C VAL A 75 -14.97 -6.94 34.56
N ASP A 76 -15.01 -6.91 35.89
CA ASP A 76 -13.80 -6.99 36.71
C ASP A 76 -13.31 -8.44 36.75
N MET A 77 -12.11 -8.68 36.22
CA MET A 77 -11.55 -10.03 36.09
C MET A 77 -11.17 -10.67 37.42
N VAL A 78 -11.03 -9.91 38.51
CA VAL A 78 -10.73 -10.46 39.84
C VAL A 78 -12.01 -10.93 40.53
N THR A 79 -13.08 -10.14 40.43
CA THR A 79 -14.33 -10.40 41.17
C THR A 79 -15.41 -11.09 40.33
N GLY A 80 -15.27 -11.09 39.00
CA GLY A 80 -16.27 -11.57 38.05
C GLY A 80 -17.53 -10.70 37.94
N GLN A 81 -17.57 -9.57 38.64
CA GLN A 81 -18.74 -8.69 38.69
C GLN A 81 -18.78 -7.71 37.51
N ALA A 82 -20.00 -7.28 37.17
CA ALA A 82 -20.20 -6.24 36.16
C ALA A 82 -19.45 -4.96 36.56
N SER A 83 -18.73 -4.39 35.60
CA SER A 83 -17.97 -3.15 35.78
C SER A 83 -18.06 -2.28 34.54
N LEU A 84 -17.38 -1.13 34.57
CA LEU A 84 -17.31 -0.20 33.45
C LEU A 84 -15.89 -0.16 32.89
N ALA A 85 -15.78 -0.08 31.57
CA ALA A 85 -14.49 0.05 30.89
C ALA A 85 -13.77 1.31 31.38
N ARG A 86 -12.51 1.16 31.79
CA ARG A 86 -11.69 2.28 32.25
C ARG A 86 -11.30 3.17 31.07
N TYR A 87 -11.46 4.47 31.25
CA TYR A 87 -10.98 5.47 30.31
C TYR A 87 -9.45 5.57 30.36
N GLN A 88 -8.76 5.50 29.22
CA GLN A 88 -7.29 5.44 29.16
C GLN A 88 -6.63 6.53 28.32
N ARG A 89 -7.29 7.01 27.26
CA ARG A 89 -6.76 8.01 26.34
C ARG A 89 -7.87 8.97 25.89
N SER A 90 -7.48 10.21 25.62
CA SER A 90 -8.44 11.33 25.46
C SER A 90 -8.56 11.93 24.08
N ASP A 91 -7.76 11.47 23.12
CA ASP A 91 -7.89 11.90 21.74
C ASP A 91 -9.20 11.37 21.13
N ILE A 92 -9.86 12.22 20.35
CA ILE A 92 -11.11 11.88 19.65
C ILE A 92 -10.82 11.16 18.33
N CYS A 93 -9.72 11.51 17.67
CA CYS A 93 -9.33 10.94 16.39
C CYS A 93 -7.81 10.75 16.32
N ALA A 94 -7.39 9.50 16.08
CA ALA A 94 -5.99 9.14 15.89
C ALA A 94 -5.63 8.87 14.41
N VAL A 95 -6.58 9.08 13.48
CA VAL A 95 -6.38 8.75 12.06
C VAL A 95 -5.21 9.52 11.44
N PRO A 96 -5.03 10.84 11.67
CA PRO A 96 -3.86 11.55 11.12
C PRO A 96 -2.52 11.03 11.65
N ALA A 97 -2.46 10.61 12.91
CA ALA A 97 -1.24 10.00 13.45
C ALA A 97 -1.01 8.60 12.87
N ALA A 98 -2.08 7.83 12.63
CA ALA A 98 -2.00 6.52 12.00
C ALA A 98 -1.57 6.58 10.53
N GLU A 99 -1.83 7.68 9.82
CA GLU A 99 -1.34 7.93 8.47
C GLU A 99 0.19 7.91 8.42
N VAL A 100 0.85 8.65 9.30
CA VAL A 100 2.33 8.67 9.40
C VAL A 100 2.90 7.28 9.68
N ILE A 101 2.24 6.51 10.56
CA ILE A 101 2.62 5.12 10.82
C ILE A 101 2.41 4.27 9.55
N GLY A 102 1.32 4.48 8.82
CA GLY A 102 1.03 3.83 7.55
C GLY A 102 2.12 4.08 6.51
N GLU A 103 2.53 5.33 6.32
CA GLU A 103 3.64 5.71 5.43
C GLU A 103 4.93 5.01 5.81
N ALA A 104 5.28 5.00 7.10
CA ALA A 104 6.49 4.33 7.59
C ALA A 104 6.45 2.83 7.31
N MET A 105 5.32 2.16 7.56
CA MET A 105 5.17 0.73 7.28
C MET A 105 5.27 0.41 5.79
N VAL A 106 4.69 1.26 4.92
CA VAL A 106 4.82 1.12 3.47
C VAL A 106 6.28 1.31 3.04
N ALA A 107 6.96 2.33 3.55
CA ALA A 107 8.37 2.60 3.24
C ALA A 107 9.28 1.42 3.62
N LEU A 108 9.07 0.81 4.78
CA LEU A 108 9.83 -0.38 5.22
C LEU A 108 9.65 -1.56 4.25
N VAL A 109 8.41 -1.84 3.84
CA VAL A 109 8.12 -2.94 2.90
C VAL A 109 8.70 -2.65 1.52
N LEU A 110 8.60 -1.42 1.03
CA LEU A 110 9.19 -1.03 -0.26
C LEU A 110 10.71 -1.08 -0.23
N ALA A 111 11.34 -0.66 0.87
CA ALA A 111 12.78 -0.78 1.06
C ALA A 111 13.23 -2.24 1.05
N SER A 112 12.52 -3.13 1.76
CA SER A 112 12.78 -4.57 1.74
C SER A 112 12.68 -5.13 0.33
N ALA A 113 11.58 -4.86 -0.39
CA ALA A 113 11.37 -5.35 -1.75
C ALA A 113 12.42 -4.81 -2.74
N LEU A 114 12.89 -3.58 -2.54
CA LEU A 114 13.96 -2.97 -3.32
C LEU A 114 15.29 -3.71 -3.08
N LEU A 115 15.63 -3.98 -1.81
CA LEU A 115 16.84 -4.72 -1.45
C LEU A 115 16.77 -6.18 -1.93
N ASP A 116 15.63 -6.85 -1.82
CA ASP A 116 15.43 -8.22 -2.32
C ASP A 116 15.65 -8.29 -3.85
N LYS A 117 15.25 -7.24 -4.58
CA LYS A 117 15.38 -7.18 -6.04
C LYS A 117 16.78 -6.81 -6.51
N PHE A 118 17.44 -5.86 -5.84
CA PHE A 118 18.68 -5.25 -6.33
C PHE A 118 19.94 -5.67 -5.55
N GLY A 119 19.79 -6.20 -4.34
CA GLY A 119 20.91 -6.53 -3.44
C GLY A 119 21.78 -5.32 -3.13
N GLY A 120 23.06 -5.58 -2.86
CA GLY A 120 24.09 -4.56 -2.61
C GLY A 120 24.31 -4.26 -1.13
N ASP A 121 25.58 -4.05 -0.77
CA ASP A 121 26.00 -3.77 0.62
C ASP A 121 26.18 -2.26 0.87
N SER A 122 26.21 -1.46 -0.20
CA SER A 122 26.32 -0.01 -0.15
C SER A 122 25.26 0.69 -1.02
N LEU A 123 24.97 1.95 -0.72
CA LEU A 123 24.05 2.76 -1.53
C LEU A 123 24.52 2.92 -2.98
N ASP A 124 25.82 2.95 -3.22
CA ASP A 124 26.35 3.12 -4.58
C ASP A 124 26.16 1.85 -5.42
N ASP A 125 26.34 0.66 -4.83
CA ASP A 125 26.03 -0.61 -5.50
C ASP A 125 24.55 -0.69 -5.89
N ILE A 126 23.66 -0.34 -4.96
CA ILE A 126 22.21 -0.30 -5.18
C ILE A 126 21.86 0.68 -6.30
N ARG A 127 22.45 1.89 -6.31
CA ARG A 127 22.21 2.90 -7.35
C ARG A 127 22.63 2.43 -8.74
N VAL A 128 23.77 1.75 -8.85
CA VAL A 128 24.25 1.19 -10.12
C VAL A 128 23.29 0.10 -10.62
N ALA A 129 22.87 -0.81 -9.73
CA ALA A 129 21.92 -1.88 -10.08
C ALA A 129 20.56 -1.33 -10.55
N ILE A 130 20.01 -0.33 -9.85
CA ILE A 130 18.76 0.34 -10.23
C ILE A 130 18.90 1.04 -11.59
N THR A 131 20.01 1.75 -11.81
CA THR A 131 20.24 2.49 -13.06
C THR A 131 20.30 1.53 -14.26
N ARG A 132 21.05 0.44 -14.13
CA ARG A 132 21.14 -0.60 -15.16
C ARG A 132 19.79 -1.25 -15.42
N TYR A 133 19.02 -1.54 -14.37
CA TYR A 133 17.67 -2.08 -14.50
C TYR A 133 16.73 -1.15 -15.25
N ARG A 134 16.75 0.15 -14.93
CA ARG A 134 15.93 1.17 -15.59
C ARG A 134 16.29 1.32 -17.06
N GLN A 135 17.58 1.34 -17.40
CA GLN A 135 18.04 1.36 -18.79
C GLN A 135 17.54 0.14 -19.58
N ARG A 136 17.65 -1.06 -19.01
CA ARG A 136 17.13 -2.29 -19.62
C ARG A 136 15.61 -2.26 -19.77
N SER A 137 14.89 -1.76 -18.77
CA SER A 137 13.42 -1.71 -18.78
C SER A 137 12.89 -0.68 -19.76
N ALA A 138 13.58 0.46 -19.91
CA ALA A 138 13.22 1.51 -20.85
C ALA A 138 13.19 1.02 -22.30
N TYR A 139 14.02 0.03 -22.66
CA TYR A 139 13.94 -0.64 -23.96
C TYR A 139 12.56 -1.29 -24.18
N TRP A 140 12.09 -2.07 -23.21
CA TRP A 140 10.82 -2.80 -23.30
C TRP A 140 9.58 -1.92 -23.19
N LEU A 141 9.72 -0.70 -22.66
CA LEU A 141 8.62 0.27 -22.56
C LEU A 141 8.41 1.07 -23.85
N ARG A 142 9.29 0.91 -24.86
CA ARG A 142 9.12 1.52 -26.18
C ARG A 142 8.20 0.66 -27.04
N PRO A 143 7.16 1.26 -27.65
CA PRO A 143 6.34 0.57 -28.66
C PRO A 143 7.22 0.04 -29.79
N GLY A 144 7.06 -1.24 -30.15
CA GLY A 144 7.80 -1.88 -31.24
C GLY A 144 9.18 -2.42 -30.86
N ALA A 145 9.50 -2.58 -29.57
CA ALA A 145 10.70 -3.31 -29.15
C ALA A 145 10.66 -4.77 -29.63
N GLU A 146 11.67 -5.18 -30.41
CA GLU A 146 11.80 -6.55 -30.89
C GLU A 146 12.46 -7.44 -29.84
N SER A 147 12.06 -8.71 -29.76
CA SER A 147 12.73 -9.65 -28.86
C SER A 147 14.15 -9.91 -29.38
N PRO A 148 15.22 -9.71 -28.57
CA PRO A 148 16.57 -10.09 -28.96
C PRO A 148 16.79 -11.61 -29.00
N MET A 149 15.74 -12.41 -28.78
CA MET A 149 15.74 -13.88 -28.89
C MET A 149 14.72 -14.35 -29.94
N ALA A 150 14.82 -13.82 -31.16
CA ALA A 150 14.21 -14.39 -32.37
C ALA A 150 15.31 -14.94 -33.29
#